data_AF-A0A6A6HDV3-F1
#
_entry.id   AF-A0A6A6HDV3-F1
#
_cell.length_a   1.000
_cell.length_b   1.000
_cell.length_c   1.000
_cell.angle_alpha   90.00
_cell.angle_beta   90.00
_cell.angle_gamma   90.00
#
_symmetry.space_group_name_H-M   'P 1'
#
loop_
_entity.id
_entity.type
_entity.pdbx_description
1 polymer ?
#
loop_
_entity_poly.entity_id
_entity_poly.type
_entity_poly.pdbx_seq_one_letter_code
_entity_poly.pdbx_strand_id
1 'polypeptide(L)'
;MEFGEGTHAVGDSQERRHVSIAQAMFLMKEPRHEWFIVFDDDTFFVSLPHLLHALEPFDPKKPHFLGQVSESRFHFHNAAFMPFGGAGTILTGPVLKQINDHYKTCIDRPRDNADVNPKPPGGDMLLKFCVEEADGTSTTSLELLPGLHQVDLHGDPWGWYESGLMQLLTLHHYHTFAVFPMLEASLVTDVCGDCFLQRYRFQDETVFTNGVSIVKYPNGLEHIPFHKVEQTFTSSGPGEFTDSLGELRPKLTEGVGKLSWRFETAIKTDDGLVRQFYVSRDNEKNGVEGRPDSVYELIFHDSDSSRSLLHGWR
;
A
#
# COMPACT_ATOMS: atom_id res chain seq x y z
N MET A 1 -18.37 -8.21 -20.52
CA MET A 1 -17.40 -9.31 -20.69
C MET A 1 -17.41 -10.08 -19.40
N GLU A 2 -18.12 -11.20 -19.35
CA GLU A 2 -17.99 -12.15 -18.25
C GLU A 2 -16.61 -12.78 -18.38
N PHE A 3 -15.76 -12.61 -17.37
CA PHE A 3 -14.61 -13.46 -17.19
C PHE A 3 -15.16 -14.83 -16.79
N GLY A 4 -15.36 -15.71 -17.78
CA GLY A 4 -15.72 -17.10 -17.51
C GLY A 4 -14.70 -17.68 -16.54
N GLU A 5 -15.17 -18.48 -15.57
CA GLU A 5 -14.33 -19.23 -14.65
C GLU A 5 -13.20 -19.89 -15.45
N GLY A 6 -12.01 -19.32 -15.30
CA GLY A 6 -10.84 -19.72 -16.05
C GLY A 6 -10.55 -21.17 -15.73
N THR A 7 -10.72 -22.05 -16.72
CA THR A 7 -10.16 -23.39 -16.66
C THR A 7 -8.67 -23.23 -16.36
N HIS A 8 -8.25 -23.58 -15.13
CA HIS A 8 -6.84 -23.61 -14.78
C HIS A 8 -6.11 -24.41 -15.85
N ALA A 9 -5.22 -23.75 -16.60
CA ALA A 9 -4.36 -24.45 -17.53
C ALA A 9 -3.58 -25.48 -16.69
N VAL A 10 -3.60 -26.73 -17.12
CA VAL A 10 -2.85 -27.82 -16.46
C VAL A 10 -1.38 -27.37 -16.36
N GLY A 11 -0.93 -27.00 -15.16
CA GLY A 11 0.44 -26.50 -14.90
C GLY A 11 0.59 -25.06 -14.38
N ASP A 12 -0.51 -24.31 -14.19
CA ASP A 12 -0.51 -22.97 -13.59
C ASP A 12 -0.50 -23.05 -12.05
N SER A 13 0.69 -22.96 -11.45
CA SER A 13 0.86 -22.88 -10.00
C SER A 13 0.95 -21.42 -9.56
N GLN A 14 0.64 -21.12 -8.29
CA GLN A 14 0.69 -19.75 -7.76
C GLN A 14 2.04 -19.06 -8.07
N GLU A 15 3.13 -19.82 -8.00
CA GLU A 15 4.49 -19.36 -8.24
C GLU A 15 4.79 -19.00 -9.71
N ARG A 16 3.92 -19.36 -10.64
CA ARG A 16 4.08 -19.06 -12.08
C ARG A 16 3.19 -17.93 -12.55
N ARG A 17 2.16 -17.57 -11.79
CA ARG A 17 1.11 -16.63 -12.22
C ARG A 17 1.65 -15.30 -12.71
N HIS A 18 2.63 -14.71 -12.02
CA HIS A 18 3.17 -13.41 -12.41
C HIS A 18 3.82 -13.45 -13.80
N VAL A 19 4.54 -14.53 -14.12
CA VAL A 19 5.16 -14.73 -15.44
C VAL A 19 4.10 -15.06 -16.50
N SER A 20 3.14 -15.94 -16.18
CA SER A 20 2.03 -16.30 -17.07
C SER A 20 1.17 -15.08 -17.44
N ILE A 21 0.85 -14.23 -16.46
CA ILE A 21 0.09 -12.99 -16.65
C ILE A 21 0.88 -12.00 -17.51
N ALA A 22 2.18 -11.80 -17.23
CA ALA A 22 3.03 -10.94 -18.03
C ALA A 22 3.12 -11.41 -19.50
N GLN A 23 3.24 -12.72 -19.74
CA GLN A 23 3.17 -13.27 -21.09
C GLN A 23 1.80 -13.01 -21.75
N ALA A 24 0.71 -13.25 -21.03
CA ALA A 24 -0.63 -12.99 -21.55
C ALA A 24 -0.81 -11.50 -21.93
N MET A 25 -0.32 -10.58 -21.10
CA MET A 25 -0.29 -9.15 -21.41
C MET A 25 0.50 -8.86 -22.69
N PHE A 26 1.66 -9.51 -22.90
CA PHE A 26 2.43 -9.34 -24.13
C PHE A 26 1.63 -9.76 -25.37
N LEU A 27 0.95 -10.91 -25.30
CA LEU A 27 0.18 -11.48 -26.41
C LEU A 27 -1.08 -10.65 -26.72
N MET A 28 -1.64 -9.96 -25.73
CA MET A 28 -2.88 -9.17 -25.86
C MET A 28 -2.66 -7.67 -26.03
N LYS A 29 -1.43 -7.17 -25.90
CA LYS A 29 -1.19 -5.71 -25.93
C LYS A 29 -1.49 -5.08 -27.29
N GLU A 30 -2.01 -3.86 -27.24
CA GLU A 30 -2.24 -2.99 -28.39
C GLU A 30 -1.19 -1.86 -28.40
N PRO A 31 -0.99 -1.16 -29.54
CA PRO A 31 -0.03 -0.06 -29.62
C PRO A 31 -0.24 1.08 -28.62
N ARG A 32 -1.46 1.26 -28.09
CA ARG A 32 -1.81 2.27 -27.08
C ARG A 32 -1.47 1.89 -25.63
N HIS A 33 -1.09 0.62 -25.38
CA HIS A 33 -0.73 0.16 -24.04
C HIS A 33 0.77 0.36 -23.81
N GLU A 34 1.10 1.29 -22.91
CA GLU A 34 2.49 1.68 -22.60
C GLU A 34 3.01 1.03 -21.31
N TRP A 35 2.13 0.91 -20.30
CA TRP A 35 2.43 0.41 -18.97
C TRP A 35 1.57 -0.82 -18.64
N PHE A 36 2.18 -1.80 -17.98
CA PHE A 36 1.55 -3.07 -17.62
C PHE A 36 1.87 -3.38 -16.17
N ILE A 37 0.87 -3.72 -15.35
CA ILE A 37 1.06 -3.90 -13.91
C ILE A 37 0.62 -5.30 -13.51
N VAL A 38 1.50 -6.02 -12.81
CA VAL A 38 1.21 -7.29 -12.14
C VAL A 38 1.20 -7.02 -10.63
N PHE A 39 0.11 -7.36 -9.95
CA PHE A 39 -0.12 -7.07 -8.54
C PHE A 39 -1.08 -8.09 -7.92
N ASP A 40 -1.10 -8.16 -6.59
CA ASP A 40 -1.98 -9.05 -5.82
C ASP A 40 -3.41 -8.48 -5.76
N ASP A 41 -4.42 -9.34 -5.59
CA ASP A 41 -5.84 -8.93 -5.61
C ASP A 41 -6.27 -8.07 -4.41
N ASP A 42 -5.40 -7.93 -3.41
CA ASP A 42 -5.53 -7.10 -2.23
C ASP A 42 -4.56 -5.91 -2.19
N THR A 43 -4.04 -5.49 -3.35
CA THR A 43 -3.36 -4.20 -3.55
C THR A 43 -4.35 -3.10 -3.90
N PHE A 44 -4.32 -2.00 -3.15
CA PHE A 44 -5.12 -0.80 -3.38
C PHE A 44 -4.31 0.29 -4.09
N PHE A 45 -4.83 0.87 -5.17
CA PHE A 45 -4.23 2.02 -5.85
C PHE A 45 -4.81 3.31 -5.29
N VAL A 46 -3.95 4.13 -4.66
CA VAL A 46 -4.39 5.34 -3.95
C VAL A 46 -4.81 6.44 -4.92
N SER A 47 -4.04 6.67 -5.99
CA SER A 47 -4.35 7.66 -7.02
C SER A 47 -3.66 7.26 -8.34
N LEU A 48 -4.46 6.88 -9.34
CA LEU A 48 -3.94 6.58 -10.68
C LEU A 48 -3.25 7.79 -11.34
N PRO A 49 -3.76 9.04 -11.21
CA PRO A 49 -3.03 10.22 -11.67
C PRO A 49 -1.63 10.36 -11.06
N HIS A 50 -1.50 10.15 -9.74
CA HIS A 50 -0.18 10.19 -9.09
C HIS A 50 0.74 9.06 -9.55
N LEU A 51 0.20 7.87 -9.80
CA LEU A 51 0.97 6.78 -10.38
C LEU A 51 1.50 7.15 -11.77
N LEU A 52 0.65 7.70 -12.64
CA LEU A 52 1.07 8.14 -13.97
C LEU A 52 2.12 9.25 -13.89
N HIS A 53 1.96 10.21 -12.97
CA HIS A 53 2.95 11.25 -12.74
C HIS A 53 4.31 10.67 -12.30
N ALA A 54 4.31 9.68 -11.42
CA ALA A 54 5.53 8.98 -10.99
C ALA A 54 6.23 8.22 -12.13
N LEU A 55 5.50 7.88 -13.19
CA LEU A 55 6.02 7.19 -14.37
C LEU A 55 6.54 8.15 -15.46
N GLU A 56 6.22 9.45 -15.40
CA GLU A 56 6.66 10.47 -16.39
C GLU A 56 8.17 10.49 -16.67
N PRO A 57 9.08 10.28 -15.67
CA PRO A 57 10.52 10.27 -15.93
C PRO A 57 11.02 9.11 -16.81
N PHE A 58 10.20 8.07 -16.99
CA PHE A 58 10.58 6.83 -17.67
C PHE A 58 10.02 6.81 -19.10
N ASP A 59 10.83 6.39 -20.08
CA ASP A 59 10.40 6.27 -21.47
C ASP A 59 9.79 4.87 -21.68
N PRO A 60 8.46 4.73 -21.90
CA PRO A 60 7.81 3.42 -21.99
C PRO A 60 8.27 2.58 -23.20
N LYS A 61 9.04 3.17 -24.13
CA LYS A 61 9.65 2.46 -25.27
C LYS A 61 10.97 1.78 -24.90
N LYS A 62 11.52 2.06 -23.72
CA LYS A 62 12.72 1.44 -23.17
C LYS A 62 12.35 0.35 -22.15
N PRO A 63 13.24 -0.61 -21.90
CA PRO A 63 12.98 -1.64 -20.91
C PRO A 63 13.04 -1.04 -19.50
N HIS A 64 11.87 -0.90 -18.88
CA HIS A 64 11.72 -0.58 -17.46
C HIS A 64 11.00 -1.71 -16.73
N PHE A 65 11.63 -2.15 -15.64
CA PHE A 65 11.14 -3.15 -14.70
C PHE A 65 11.09 -2.49 -13.33
N LEU A 66 9.94 -1.91 -13.00
CA LEU A 66 9.76 -1.09 -11.80
C LEU A 66 9.01 -1.88 -10.73
N GLY A 67 9.39 -1.69 -9.47
CA GLY A 67 8.69 -2.30 -8.33
C GLY A 67 9.23 -1.78 -7.01
N GLN A 68 8.94 -2.47 -5.91
CA GLN A 68 9.49 -2.14 -4.60
C GLN A 68 9.75 -3.39 -3.76
N VAL A 69 10.73 -3.29 -2.85
CA VAL A 69 11.00 -4.33 -1.85
C VAL A 69 10.10 -4.14 -0.63
N SER A 70 9.95 -5.17 0.22
CA SER A 70 9.26 -5.03 1.51
C SER A 70 9.94 -4.00 2.41
N GLU A 71 9.14 -3.25 3.17
CA GLU A 71 9.65 -2.32 4.20
C GLU A 71 10.45 -3.04 5.28
N SER A 72 10.21 -4.35 5.47
CA SER A 72 10.91 -5.16 6.45
C SER A 72 12.26 -5.66 5.90
N ARG A 73 13.34 -5.31 6.60
CA ARG A 73 14.68 -5.87 6.34
C ARG A 73 14.72 -7.38 6.52
N PHE A 74 13.89 -7.94 7.40
CA PHE A 74 13.81 -9.40 7.56
C PHE A 74 13.36 -10.05 6.26
N HIS A 75 12.32 -9.51 5.63
CA HIS A 75 11.84 -10.00 4.34
C HIS A 75 12.87 -9.74 3.24
N PHE A 76 13.51 -8.56 3.23
CA PHE A 76 14.60 -8.24 2.30
C PHE A 76 15.77 -9.24 2.37
N HIS A 77 16.27 -9.55 3.57
CA HIS A 77 17.41 -10.45 3.74
C HIS A 77 17.08 -11.91 3.41
N ASN A 78 15.83 -12.34 3.64
CA ASN A 78 15.43 -13.73 3.46
C ASN A 78 14.84 -14.03 2.07
N ALA A 79 14.27 -13.03 1.37
CA ALA A 79 13.58 -13.20 0.10
C ALA A 79 14.33 -12.63 -1.12
N ALA A 80 15.59 -12.19 -0.94
CA ALA A 80 16.41 -11.53 -1.96
C ALA A 80 15.82 -10.18 -2.46
N PHE A 81 16.65 -9.40 -3.18
CA PHE A 81 16.26 -8.12 -3.76
C PHE A 81 15.29 -8.35 -4.94
N MET A 82 13.98 -8.41 -4.67
CA MET A 82 12.93 -8.68 -5.64
C MET A 82 11.75 -7.70 -5.53
N PRO A 83 10.97 -7.48 -6.59
CA PRO A 83 9.76 -6.68 -6.48
C PRO A 83 8.69 -7.51 -5.78
N PHE A 84 8.26 -7.11 -4.60
CA PHE A 84 7.20 -7.80 -3.89
C PHE A 84 5.88 -7.58 -4.63
N GLY A 85 5.15 -8.68 -4.90
CA GLY A 85 3.95 -8.69 -5.74
C GLY A 85 2.84 -7.80 -5.21
N GLY A 86 2.64 -7.79 -3.89
CA GLY A 86 1.64 -6.96 -3.22
C GLY A 86 1.89 -5.46 -3.35
N ALA A 87 3.14 -5.00 -3.41
CA ALA A 87 3.46 -3.61 -3.73
C ALA A 87 3.09 -3.26 -5.19
N GLY A 88 3.06 -4.27 -6.06
CA GLY A 88 2.84 -4.13 -7.49
C GLY A 88 4.14 -4.00 -8.27
N THR A 89 4.16 -4.63 -9.44
CA THR A 89 5.28 -4.60 -10.38
C THR A 89 4.82 -3.97 -11.70
N ILE A 90 5.51 -2.93 -12.13
CA ILE A 90 5.18 -2.18 -13.35
C ILE A 90 6.22 -2.49 -14.43
N LEU A 91 5.72 -2.89 -15.59
CA LEU A 91 6.48 -3.37 -16.74
C LEU A 91 6.16 -2.53 -17.96
N THR A 92 7.14 -2.43 -18.85
CA THR A 92 6.99 -1.82 -20.17
C THR A 92 6.89 -2.90 -21.25
N GLY A 93 6.40 -2.50 -22.42
CA GLY A 93 6.29 -3.40 -23.58
C GLY A 93 7.57 -4.17 -23.96
N PRO A 94 8.77 -3.55 -23.93
CA PRO A 94 10.04 -4.24 -24.16
C PRO A 94 10.32 -5.34 -23.12
N VAL A 95 10.03 -5.10 -21.83
CA VAL A 95 10.21 -6.12 -20.78
C VAL A 95 9.24 -7.28 -20.95
N LEU A 96 7.98 -6.98 -21.31
CA LEU A 96 7.02 -8.03 -21.64
C LEU A 96 7.47 -8.89 -22.84
N LYS A 97 8.08 -8.27 -23.85
CA LYS A 97 8.66 -9.00 -24.99
C LYS A 97 9.76 -9.95 -24.53
N GLN A 98 10.66 -9.47 -23.68
CA GLN A 98 11.74 -10.28 -23.12
C GLN A 98 11.18 -11.49 -22.36
N ILE A 99 10.22 -11.26 -21.46
CA ILE A 99 9.55 -12.35 -20.73
C ILE A 99 8.94 -13.37 -21.69
N ASN A 100 8.26 -12.90 -22.74
CA ASN A 100 7.65 -13.79 -23.73
C ASN A 100 8.70 -14.62 -24.51
N ASP A 101 9.77 -13.99 -24.98
CA ASP A 101 10.81 -14.65 -25.78
C ASP A 101 11.53 -15.76 -24.98
N HIS A 102 11.64 -15.60 -23.66
CA HIS A 102 12.27 -16.55 -22.75
C HIS A 102 11.27 -17.32 -21.87
N TYR A 103 9.97 -17.24 -22.17
CA TYR A 103 8.91 -17.75 -21.29
C TYR A 103 9.11 -19.21 -20.88
N LYS A 104 9.48 -20.07 -21.83
CA LYS A 104 9.76 -21.49 -21.56
C LYS A 104 10.89 -21.66 -20.55
N THR A 105 12.00 -20.93 -20.73
CA THR A 105 13.13 -20.94 -19.78
C THR A 105 12.69 -20.46 -18.40
N CYS A 106 11.84 -19.43 -18.34
CA CYS A 106 11.34 -18.90 -17.07
C CYS A 106 10.48 -19.93 -16.33
N ILE A 107 9.46 -20.50 -16.97
CA ILE A 107 8.52 -21.43 -16.29
C ILE A 107 9.15 -22.80 -15.99
N ASP A 108 10.11 -23.24 -16.81
CA ASP A 108 10.79 -24.52 -16.66
C ASP A 108 12.00 -24.43 -15.72
N ARG A 109 12.31 -23.22 -15.19
CA ARG A 109 13.38 -23.05 -14.21
C ARG A 109 13.23 -24.12 -13.11
N PRO A 110 14.23 -24.99 -12.94
CA PRO A 110 14.22 -25.98 -11.88
C PRO A 110 13.96 -25.24 -10.55
N ARG A 111 13.06 -25.77 -9.73
CA ARG A 111 12.92 -25.30 -8.35
C ARG A 111 14.26 -25.56 -7.68
N ASP A 112 15.11 -24.54 -7.56
CA ASP A 112 16.46 -24.71 -7.04
C ASP A 112 16.38 -25.40 -5.67
N ASN A 113 16.76 -26.68 -5.64
CA ASN A 113 16.80 -27.59 -4.51
C ASN A 113 15.53 -27.67 -3.64
N ALA A 114 14.51 -28.41 -4.11
CA ALA A 114 13.46 -28.94 -3.25
C ALA A 114 13.99 -29.77 -2.05
N ASP A 115 15.24 -30.25 -2.13
CA ASP A 115 15.93 -31.00 -1.07
C ASP A 115 16.66 -30.11 -0.04
N VAL A 116 16.86 -28.80 -0.31
CA VAL A 116 17.58 -27.87 0.58
C VAL A 116 16.67 -26.72 1.05
N ASN A 117 15.73 -26.27 0.21
CA ASN A 117 14.73 -25.28 0.55
C ASN A 117 13.35 -25.73 0.00
N PRO A 118 12.42 -26.21 0.85
CA PRO A 118 11.20 -26.86 0.40
C PRO A 118 10.18 -25.92 -0.25
N LYS A 119 10.43 -24.60 -0.24
CA LYS A 119 9.56 -23.61 -0.90
C LYS A 119 10.18 -23.17 -2.22
N PRO A 120 9.53 -23.40 -3.38
CA PRO A 120 9.95 -22.81 -4.64
C PRO A 120 10.02 -21.27 -4.51
N PRO A 121 10.87 -20.60 -5.30
CA PRO A 121 10.82 -19.14 -5.40
C PRO A 121 9.40 -18.70 -5.74
N GLY A 122 8.87 -17.71 -5.00
CA GLY A 122 7.54 -17.15 -5.27
C GLY A 122 7.45 -16.49 -6.65
N GLY A 123 6.24 -16.17 -7.09
CA GLY A 123 5.98 -15.58 -8.43
C GLY A 123 6.82 -14.34 -8.73
N ASP A 124 7.03 -13.51 -7.71
CA ASP A 124 7.88 -12.31 -7.72
C ASP A 124 9.32 -12.60 -8.11
N MET A 125 9.92 -13.60 -7.45
CA MET A 125 11.30 -13.99 -7.69
C MET A 125 11.45 -14.66 -9.06
N LEU A 126 10.44 -15.42 -9.48
CA LEU A 126 10.43 -16.00 -10.82
C LEU A 126 10.32 -14.94 -11.91
N LEU A 127 9.50 -13.91 -11.68
CA LEU A 127 9.38 -12.77 -12.58
C LEU A 127 10.70 -12.00 -12.68
N LYS A 128 11.35 -11.70 -11.55
CA LYS A 128 12.69 -11.08 -11.53
C LYS A 128 13.70 -11.90 -12.33
N PHE A 129 13.79 -13.20 -12.07
CA PHE A 129 14.66 -14.09 -12.84
C PHE A 129 14.40 -14.02 -14.34
N CYS A 130 13.11 -14.01 -14.73
CA CYS A 130 12.73 -13.95 -16.13
C CYS A 130 13.21 -12.67 -16.83
N VAL A 131 13.21 -11.54 -16.11
CA VAL A 131 13.65 -10.24 -16.63
C VAL A 131 15.17 -10.08 -16.58
N GLU A 132 15.84 -10.54 -15.52
CA GLU A 132 17.26 -10.23 -15.30
C GLU A 132 18.21 -11.34 -15.79
N GLU A 133 17.78 -12.59 -15.77
CA GLU A 133 18.70 -13.74 -15.89
C GLU A 133 18.37 -14.70 -17.03
N ALA A 134 17.09 -14.82 -17.44
CA ALA A 134 16.66 -15.88 -18.35
C ALA A 134 17.29 -15.84 -19.76
N ASP A 135 17.76 -14.68 -20.20
CA ASP A 135 18.50 -14.49 -21.45
C ASP A 135 20.03 -14.63 -21.27
N GLY A 136 20.53 -14.54 -20.03
CA GLY A 136 21.97 -14.49 -19.73
C GLY A 136 22.68 -13.22 -20.24
N THR A 137 22.00 -12.37 -21.01
CA THR A 137 22.53 -11.10 -21.56
C THR A 137 21.69 -9.87 -21.24
N SER A 138 20.66 -10.02 -20.39
CA SER A 138 19.79 -8.91 -19.99
C SER A 138 20.60 -7.77 -19.37
N THR A 139 20.27 -6.55 -19.78
CA THR A 139 20.76 -5.31 -19.14
C THR A 139 19.66 -4.62 -18.34
N THR A 140 18.47 -5.22 -18.30
CA THR A 140 17.33 -4.74 -17.52
C THR A 140 17.45 -5.26 -16.09
N SER A 141 17.36 -4.37 -15.12
CA SER A 141 17.35 -4.70 -13.69
C SER A 141 16.15 -4.06 -13.00
N LEU A 142 15.74 -4.59 -11.86
CA LEU A 142 14.71 -3.99 -11.02
C LEU A 142 15.11 -2.55 -10.62
N GLU A 143 14.27 -1.59 -10.99
CA GLU A 143 14.34 -0.20 -10.57
C GLU A 143 13.30 0.03 -9.46
N LEU A 144 13.70 0.60 -8.33
CA LEU A 144 12.78 0.85 -7.23
C LEU A 144 11.94 2.10 -7.51
N LEU A 145 10.63 1.97 -7.56
CA LEU A 145 9.69 3.08 -7.68
C LEU A 145 9.18 3.48 -6.28
N PRO A 146 9.50 4.69 -5.78
CA PRO A 146 8.99 5.15 -4.50
C PRO A 146 7.46 5.22 -4.49
N GLY A 147 6.88 4.84 -3.35
CA GLY A 147 5.45 4.90 -3.09
C GLY A 147 4.64 3.65 -3.45
N LEU A 148 5.30 2.60 -3.95
CA LEU A 148 4.71 1.27 -3.95
C LEU A 148 4.98 0.61 -2.59
N HIS A 149 3.96 0.09 -1.91
CA HIS A 149 4.10 -0.40 -0.54
C HIS A 149 3.55 -1.81 -0.33
N GLN A 150 4.41 -2.69 0.17
CA GLN A 150 4.06 -4.08 0.53
C GLN A 150 3.38 -4.15 1.92
N VAL A 151 3.71 -3.21 2.80
CA VAL A 151 3.09 -3.04 4.13
C VAL A 151 3.14 -4.33 4.98
N ASP A 152 4.26 -5.04 4.99
CA ASP A 152 4.49 -6.23 5.85
C ASP A 152 4.75 -5.83 7.33
N LEU A 153 3.89 -4.99 7.89
CA LEU A 153 3.95 -4.53 9.27
C LEU A 153 3.09 -5.44 10.15
N HIS A 154 3.72 -6.15 11.08
CA HIS A 154 3.00 -7.01 12.02
C HIS A 154 2.51 -6.26 13.27
N GLY A 155 1.42 -6.74 13.87
CA GLY A 155 0.84 -6.15 15.08
C GLY A 155 -0.07 -4.96 14.78
N ASP A 156 0.33 -3.76 15.22
CA ASP A 156 -0.48 -2.54 15.18
C ASP A 156 0.17 -1.51 14.22
N PRO A 157 -0.17 -1.48 12.92
CA PRO A 157 0.48 -0.65 11.91
C PRO A 157 -0.01 0.81 11.89
N TRP A 158 -0.81 1.23 12.87
CA TRP A 158 -1.46 2.55 12.86
C TRP A 158 -0.46 3.71 12.79
N GLY A 159 0.69 3.61 13.46
CA GLY A 159 1.74 4.61 13.40
C GLY A 159 2.33 4.84 12.01
N TRP A 160 2.27 3.85 11.12
CA TRP A 160 2.67 3.97 9.72
C TRP A 160 1.62 4.73 8.90
N TYR A 161 0.34 4.34 9.01
CA TYR A 161 -0.76 5.03 8.33
C TYR A 161 -0.91 6.48 8.83
N GLU A 162 -0.68 6.75 10.11
CA GLU A 162 -0.71 8.09 10.72
C GLU A 162 0.53 8.94 10.42
N SER A 163 1.54 8.38 9.75
CA SER A 163 2.81 9.06 9.54
C SER A 163 2.72 10.20 8.53
N GLY A 164 1.88 10.09 7.49
CA GLY A 164 1.81 11.09 6.42
C GLY A 164 3.18 11.47 5.81
N LEU A 165 4.17 10.57 5.89
CA LEU A 165 5.54 10.81 5.41
C LEU A 165 5.81 10.22 4.02
N MET A 166 5.03 9.22 3.64
CA MET A 166 5.28 8.44 2.42
C MET A 166 4.45 9.00 1.27
N GLN A 167 5.04 8.99 0.08
CA GLN A 167 4.26 9.00 -1.15
C GLN A 167 3.50 7.68 -1.20
N LEU A 168 2.19 7.69 -1.38
CA LEU A 168 1.39 6.46 -1.42
C LEU A 168 0.78 6.32 -2.82
N LEU A 169 1.32 5.40 -3.61
CA LEU A 169 0.81 5.02 -4.93
C LEU A 169 0.00 3.73 -4.83
N THR A 170 0.57 2.72 -4.17
CA THR A 170 -0.11 1.46 -3.85
C THR A 170 0.03 1.13 -2.38
N LEU A 171 -0.97 0.43 -1.84
CA LEU A 171 -1.02 -0.07 -0.48
C LEU A 171 -1.47 -1.52 -0.49
N HIS A 172 -0.68 -2.38 0.12
CA HIS A 172 -1.00 -3.79 0.17
C HIS A 172 -1.66 -4.21 1.49
N HIS A 173 -2.41 -5.29 1.33
CA HIS A 173 -3.34 -5.96 2.22
C HIS A 173 -4.60 -5.15 2.57
N TYR A 174 -5.17 -4.40 1.61
CA TYR A 174 -6.33 -3.52 1.89
C TYR A 174 -7.61 -4.25 2.32
N HIS A 175 -7.73 -5.56 2.08
CA HIS A 175 -8.90 -6.35 2.51
C HIS A 175 -8.60 -7.70 3.20
N THR A 176 -7.36 -8.18 3.18
CA THR A 176 -6.95 -9.47 3.78
C THR A 176 -6.51 -9.30 5.23
N PHE A 177 -5.57 -8.39 5.49
CA PHE A 177 -5.07 -8.00 6.82
C PHE A 177 -5.30 -6.51 7.09
N ALA A 178 -6.31 -5.95 6.43
CA ALA A 178 -6.68 -4.56 6.52
C ALA A 178 -6.90 -4.13 7.96
N VAL A 179 -6.32 -3.00 8.34
CA VAL A 179 -6.52 -2.43 9.67
C VAL A 179 -7.72 -1.49 9.77
N PHE A 180 -8.25 -1.06 8.64
CA PHE A 180 -9.49 -0.29 8.53
C PHE A 180 -10.10 -0.49 7.13
N PRO A 181 -11.42 -0.23 6.94
CA PRO A 181 -12.10 -0.36 5.66
C PRO A 181 -11.62 0.69 4.64
N MET A 182 -10.56 0.38 3.90
CA MET A 182 -9.86 1.33 3.03
C MET A 182 -10.71 1.79 1.84
N LEU A 183 -11.54 0.90 1.28
CA LEU A 183 -12.45 1.24 0.19
C LEU A 183 -13.46 2.30 0.62
N GLU A 184 -14.14 2.09 1.76
CA GLU A 184 -15.05 3.06 2.32
C GLU A 184 -14.34 4.37 2.67
N ALA A 185 -13.14 4.28 3.28
CA ALA A 185 -12.35 5.46 3.63
C ALA A 185 -12.03 6.33 2.39
N SER A 186 -11.76 5.70 1.25
CA SER A 186 -11.44 6.37 -0.01
C SER A 186 -12.61 7.10 -0.67
N LEU A 187 -13.86 6.89 -0.23
CA LEU A 187 -15.03 7.60 -0.77
C LEU A 187 -14.88 9.13 -0.70
N VAL A 188 -14.09 9.64 0.25
CA VAL A 188 -13.83 11.08 0.37
C VAL A 188 -13.15 11.68 -0.86
N THR A 189 -12.45 10.88 -1.65
CA THR A 189 -11.79 11.32 -2.89
C THR A 189 -12.79 11.83 -3.94
N ASP A 190 -14.05 11.38 -3.90
CA ASP A 190 -15.12 11.89 -4.76
C ASP A 190 -15.44 13.37 -4.50
N VAL A 191 -15.07 13.89 -3.33
CA VAL A 191 -15.31 15.28 -2.92
C VAL A 191 -14.05 16.13 -3.08
N CYS A 192 -12.88 15.59 -2.75
CA CYS A 192 -11.66 16.37 -2.60
C CYS A 192 -10.53 16.00 -3.57
N GLY A 193 -10.71 14.98 -4.41
CA GLY A 193 -9.63 14.39 -5.20
C GLY A 193 -8.61 13.68 -4.31
N ASP A 194 -7.44 14.28 -4.12
CA ASP A 194 -6.27 13.61 -3.53
C ASP A 194 -6.13 13.75 -2.00
N CYS A 195 -7.23 14.01 -1.27
CA CYS A 195 -7.15 14.25 0.17
C CYS A 195 -7.15 12.98 1.05
N PHE A 196 -7.40 11.80 0.48
CA PHE A 196 -7.37 10.53 1.21
C PHE A 196 -5.94 10.23 1.69
N LEU A 197 -5.79 9.76 2.93
CA LEU A 197 -4.52 9.51 3.64
C LEU A 197 -3.65 10.75 3.90
N GLN A 198 -4.11 11.95 3.52
CA GLN A 198 -3.42 13.17 3.84
C GLN A 198 -3.52 13.49 5.34
N ARG A 199 -2.40 13.97 5.89
CA ARG A 199 -2.28 14.36 7.30
C ARG A 199 -2.38 15.87 7.48
N TYR A 200 -3.24 16.28 8.39
CA TYR A 200 -3.52 17.66 8.78
C TYR A 200 -3.20 17.87 10.26
N ARG A 201 -2.63 19.02 10.58
CA ARG A 201 -2.39 19.46 11.95
C ARG A 201 -3.27 20.66 12.26
N PHE A 202 -4.05 20.56 13.33
CA PHE A 202 -4.89 21.64 13.83
C PHE A 202 -4.24 22.37 15.01
N GLN A 203 -4.77 23.54 15.33
CA GLN A 203 -4.25 24.40 16.40
C GLN A 203 -4.60 23.90 17.81
N ASP A 204 -5.58 23.00 17.94
CA ASP A 204 -6.05 22.48 19.23
C ASP A 204 -5.33 21.19 19.65
N GLU A 205 -4.10 21.01 19.19
CA GLU A 205 -3.26 19.84 19.42
C GLU A 205 -3.83 18.54 18.82
N THR A 206 -4.65 18.67 17.77
CA THR A 206 -5.24 17.55 17.03
C THR A 206 -4.50 17.33 15.71
N VAL A 207 -4.26 16.06 15.37
CA VAL A 207 -3.80 15.60 14.07
C VAL A 207 -4.87 14.75 13.45
N PHE A 208 -5.21 15.02 12.20
CA PHE A 208 -6.18 14.27 11.43
C PHE A 208 -5.48 13.64 10.24
N THR A 209 -5.62 12.32 10.08
CA THR A 209 -5.20 11.61 8.88
C THR A 209 -6.46 11.09 8.20
N ASN A 210 -6.76 11.65 7.03
CA ASN A 210 -8.07 11.45 6.40
C ASN A 210 -8.30 10.00 5.98
N GLY A 211 -9.40 9.42 6.44
CA GLY A 211 -9.74 8.01 6.25
C GLY A 211 -8.98 7.06 7.18
N VAL A 212 -8.20 7.58 8.14
CA VAL A 212 -7.39 6.77 9.06
C VAL A 212 -7.74 7.09 10.51
N SER A 213 -7.44 8.29 11.00
CA SER A 213 -7.66 8.62 12.42
C SER A 213 -7.72 10.12 12.71
N ILE A 214 -8.33 10.45 13.84
CA ILE A 214 -8.24 11.73 14.52
C ILE A 214 -7.52 11.49 15.84
N VAL A 215 -6.40 12.16 16.08
CA VAL A 215 -5.57 11.95 17.26
C VAL A 215 -5.33 13.28 17.97
N LYS A 216 -5.72 13.36 19.23
CA LYS A 216 -5.47 14.51 20.10
C LYS A 216 -4.27 14.23 21.02
N TYR A 217 -3.40 15.20 21.18
CA TYR A 217 -2.18 15.11 21.99
C TYR A 217 -2.31 16.00 23.24
N PRO A 218 -2.72 15.46 24.40
CA PRO A 218 -3.02 16.27 25.59
C PRO A 218 -1.84 17.07 26.13
N ASN A 219 -0.62 16.63 25.83
CA ASN A 219 0.62 17.27 26.27
C ASN A 219 1.21 18.22 25.20
N GLY A 220 0.44 18.54 24.16
CA GLY A 220 0.86 19.38 23.03
C GLY A 220 1.64 18.63 21.95
N LEU A 221 1.77 19.27 20.79
CA LEU A 221 2.40 18.72 19.58
C LEU A 221 3.88 19.11 19.43
N GLU A 222 4.37 20.11 20.16
CA GLU A 222 5.72 20.68 19.97
C GLU A 222 6.86 19.67 20.14
N HIS A 223 6.68 18.70 21.03
CA HIS A 223 7.67 17.67 21.34
C HIS A 223 7.51 16.40 20.50
N ILE A 224 6.50 16.33 19.62
CA ILE A 224 6.22 15.15 18.80
C ILE A 224 7.03 15.21 17.51
N PRO A 225 7.96 14.27 17.27
CA PRO A 225 8.76 14.25 16.06
C PRO A 225 7.96 13.69 14.88
N PHE A 226 7.10 14.52 14.26
CA PHE A 226 6.24 14.12 13.14
C PHE A 226 6.96 13.73 11.85
N HIS A 227 8.28 13.96 11.79
CA HIS A 227 9.17 13.46 10.74
C HIS A 227 9.62 12.00 10.98
N LYS A 228 9.14 11.36 12.05
CA LYS A 228 9.40 9.96 12.40
C LYS A 228 8.10 9.18 12.48
N VAL A 229 8.12 7.95 11.99
CA VAL A 229 7.02 7.00 12.11
C VAL A 229 6.92 6.51 13.56
N GLU A 230 5.72 6.45 14.13
CA GLU A 230 5.50 5.88 15.46
C GLU A 230 5.61 4.36 15.40
N GLN A 231 6.49 3.76 16.21
CA GLN A 231 6.66 2.31 16.26
C GLN A 231 5.53 1.65 17.05
N THR A 232 4.32 1.67 16.49
CA THR A 232 3.15 0.98 17.06
C THR A 232 3.16 -0.52 16.74
N PHE A 233 3.81 -0.90 15.64
CA PHE A 233 3.93 -2.26 15.12
C PHE A 233 5.06 -3.04 15.78
N THR A 234 4.98 -4.37 15.70
CA THR A 234 5.99 -5.26 16.26
C THR A 234 7.23 -5.27 15.39
N SER A 235 8.39 -5.52 16.00
CA SER A 235 9.64 -5.70 15.28
C SER A 235 10.38 -6.96 15.73
N SER A 236 10.95 -7.67 14.76
CA SER A 236 11.78 -8.86 14.87
C SER A 236 13.19 -8.57 15.42
N GLY A 237 13.62 -7.31 15.42
CA GLY A 237 14.91 -6.91 15.96
C GLY A 237 15.26 -5.43 15.73
N PRO A 238 16.35 -4.93 16.35
CA PRO A 238 16.78 -3.54 16.18
C PRO A 238 17.00 -3.18 14.71
N GLY A 239 16.36 -2.10 14.26
CA GLY A 239 16.57 -1.56 12.92
C GLY A 239 15.90 -2.33 11.79
N GLU A 240 14.92 -3.19 12.07
CA GLU A 240 14.21 -3.96 11.01
C GLU A 240 13.57 -3.08 9.94
N PHE A 241 13.11 -1.89 10.29
CA PHE A 241 12.42 -0.99 9.36
C PHE A 241 13.18 0.32 9.09
N THR A 242 14.40 0.46 9.60
CA THR A 242 15.11 1.75 9.52
C THR A 242 15.57 2.11 8.11
N ASP A 243 15.80 1.12 7.25
CA ASP A 243 16.23 1.36 5.87
C ASP A 243 15.09 1.94 5.02
N SER A 244 13.84 1.56 5.32
CA SER A 244 12.64 1.98 4.59
C SER A 244 11.91 3.16 5.25
N LEU A 245 11.79 3.16 6.58
CA LEU A 245 11.02 4.14 7.34
C LEU A 245 11.88 5.20 8.06
N GLY A 246 13.21 5.04 8.06
CA GLY A 246 14.12 5.89 8.82
C GLY A 246 14.06 5.64 10.33
N GLU A 247 14.52 6.62 11.11
CA GLU A 247 14.48 6.54 12.58
C GLU A 247 13.03 6.60 13.09
N LEU A 248 12.62 5.59 13.86
CA LEU A 248 11.28 5.52 14.43
C LEU A 248 11.19 6.30 15.75
N ARG A 249 9.99 6.80 16.07
CA ARG A 249 9.69 7.37 17.39
C ARG A 249 8.97 6.36 18.29
N PRO A 250 9.15 6.43 19.63
CA PRO A 250 8.47 5.54 20.55
C PRO A 250 6.94 5.62 20.45
N LYS A 251 6.28 4.48 20.66
CA LYS A 251 4.83 4.40 20.83
C LYS A 251 4.39 5.24 22.03
N LEU A 252 3.37 6.08 21.83
CA LEU A 252 2.73 6.81 22.91
C LEU A 252 1.69 5.94 23.61
N THR A 253 1.56 6.12 24.91
CA THR A 253 0.52 5.46 25.71
C THR A 253 -0.84 6.11 25.42
N GLU A 254 -1.76 5.33 24.88
CA GLU A 254 -3.16 5.73 24.70
C GLU A 254 -3.78 6.15 26.05
N GLY A 255 -4.55 7.24 26.06
CA GLY A 255 -5.11 7.82 27.30
C GLY A 255 -4.17 8.78 28.06
N VAL A 256 -2.86 8.73 27.79
CA VAL A 256 -1.86 9.55 28.49
C VAL A 256 -1.10 10.46 27.53
N GLY A 257 -0.44 9.88 26.53
CA GLY A 257 0.33 10.62 25.52
C GLY A 257 -0.49 11.01 24.30
N LYS A 258 -1.54 10.23 23.98
CA LYS A 258 -2.47 10.51 22.87
C LYS A 258 -3.87 9.95 23.15
N LEU A 259 -4.85 10.54 22.48
CA LEU A 259 -6.24 10.10 22.44
C LEU A 259 -6.64 9.92 20.98
N SER A 260 -7.00 8.72 20.58
CA SER A 260 -7.18 8.31 19.19
C SER A 260 -8.63 7.92 18.92
N TRP A 261 -9.17 8.42 17.82
CA TRP A 261 -10.40 7.97 17.19
C TRP A 261 -10.04 7.41 15.83
N ARG A 262 -10.29 6.12 15.62
CA ARG A 262 -9.90 5.41 14.39
C ARG A 262 -11.08 5.33 13.45
N PHE A 263 -10.81 5.41 12.14
CA PHE A 263 -11.82 5.30 11.11
C PHE A 263 -12.56 3.96 11.24
N GLU A 264 -13.89 4.03 11.24
CA GLU A 264 -14.76 2.87 11.36
C GLU A 264 -15.49 2.60 10.04
N THR A 265 -16.05 3.64 9.43
CA THR A 265 -16.83 3.52 8.19
C THR A 265 -17.06 4.88 7.55
N ALA A 266 -17.46 4.88 6.29
CA ALA A 266 -17.96 6.04 5.59
C ALA A 266 -19.18 5.69 4.74
N ILE A 267 -20.04 6.69 4.54
CA ILE A 267 -21.19 6.61 3.64
C ILE A 267 -21.17 7.80 2.69
N LYS A 268 -21.42 7.52 1.42
CA LYS A 268 -21.76 8.54 0.43
C LYS A 268 -23.27 8.67 0.36
N THR A 269 -23.79 9.87 0.54
CA THR A 269 -25.23 10.15 0.48
C THR A 269 -25.64 10.48 -0.96
N ASP A 270 -26.95 10.38 -1.23
CA ASP A 270 -27.51 10.61 -2.58
C ASP A 270 -27.28 12.05 -3.07
N ASP A 271 -27.13 13.02 -2.15
CA ASP A 271 -26.79 14.42 -2.44
C ASP A 271 -25.29 14.67 -2.62
N GLY A 272 -24.47 13.62 -2.65
CA GLY A 272 -23.04 13.67 -2.96
C GLY A 272 -22.13 13.99 -1.78
N LEU A 273 -22.68 14.10 -0.55
CA LEU A 273 -21.86 14.26 0.65
C LEU A 273 -21.18 12.94 1.01
N VAL A 274 -20.02 13.04 1.66
CA VAL A 274 -19.36 11.88 2.26
C VAL A 274 -19.29 12.10 3.76
N ARG A 275 -19.83 11.16 4.53
CA ARG A 275 -19.80 11.18 6.00
C ARG A 275 -18.84 10.09 6.46
N GLN A 276 -17.80 10.45 7.19
CA GLN A 276 -16.85 9.52 7.78
C GLN A 276 -17.05 9.47 9.30
N PHE A 277 -16.98 8.28 9.88
CA PHE A 277 -17.16 8.05 11.31
C PHE A 277 -15.87 7.50 11.93
N TYR A 278 -15.42 8.16 13.00
CA TYR A 278 -14.21 7.80 13.73
C TYR A 278 -14.57 7.48 15.17
N VAL A 279 -14.19 6.30 15.65
CA VAL A 279 -14.60 5.79 16.96
C VAL A 279 -13.39 5.67 17.87
N SER A 280 -13.54 6.16 19.10
CA SER A 280 -12.65 5.84 20.21
C SER A 280 -13.43 4.92 21.14
N ARG A 281 -12.95 3.68 21.26
CA ARG A 281 -13.48 2.67 22.17
C ARG A 281 -12.50 2.48 23.31
N ASP A 282 -12.96 2.58 24.55
CA ASP A 282 -12.10 2.23 25.68
C ASP A 282 -12.32 0.77 26.07
N ASN A 283 -11.32 -0.06 25.82
CA ASN A 283 -11.32 -1.41 26.37
C ASN A 283 -10.89 -1.27 27.83
N GLU A 284 -11.81 -1.48 28.78
CA GLU A 284 -11.48 -1.60 30.22
C GLU A 284 -10.16 -2.34 30.40
N LYS A 285 -9.15 -1.66 30.95
CA LYS A 285 -7.90 -2.29 31.36
C LYS A 285 -7.79 -2.24 32.87
N ASN A 286 -7.82 -3.42 33.48
CA ASN A 286 -7.46 -3.63 34.89
C ASN A 286 -8.34 -2.89 35.92
N GLY A 287 -9.65 -2.80 35.69
CA GLY A 287 -10.60 -2.35 36.72
C GLY A 287 -10.55 -0.85 37.07
N VAL A 288 -9.94 -0.03 36.21
CA VAL A 288 -10.08 1.43 36.24
C VAL A 288 -11.25 1.78 35.32
N GLU A 289 -12.19 2.60 35.79
CA GLU A 289 -13.32 3.08 34.99
C GLU A 289 -12.78 3.77 33.73
N GLY A 290 -13.04 3.15 32.58
CA GLY A 290 -12.61 3.66 31.28
C GLY A 290 -13.35 4.95 30.93
N ARG A 291 -12.81 5.66 29.95
CA ARG A 291 -13.50 6.77 29.30
C ARG A 291 -14.73 6.23 28.54
N PRO A 292 -15.83 7.00 28.46
CA PRO A 292 -16.95 6.61 27.62
C PRO A 292 -16.54 6.56 26.14
N ASP A 293 -17.08 5.58 25.42
CA ASP A 293 -16.98 5.51 23.97
C ASP A 293 -17.44 6.83 23.35
N SER A 294 -16.77 7.23 22.27
CA SER A 294 -17.07 8.51 21.63
C SER A 294 -16.81 8.43 20.12
N VAL A 295 -17.57 9.22 19.38
CA VAL A 295 -17.56 9.20 17.92
C VAL A 295 -17.37 10.62 17.40
N TYR A 296 -16.47 10.77 16.43
CA TYR A 296 -16.45 11.92 15.54
C TYR A 296 -17.13 11.56 14.24
N GLU A 297 -18.01 12.46 13.79
CA GLU A 297 -18.54 12.44 12.44
C GLU A 297 -17.94 13.62 11.68
N LEU A 298 -17.28 13.34 10.55
CA LEU A 298 -16.80 14.35 9.62
C LEU A 298 -17.66 14.31 8.35
N ILE A 299 -18.17 15.47 7.95
CA ILE A 299 -19.00 15.63 6.75
C ILE A 299 -18.21 16.41 5.71
N PHE A 300 -17.97 15.77 4.57
CA PHE A 300 -17.29 16.33 3.42
C PHE A 300 -18.32 16.68 2.35
N HIS A 301 -18.20 17.88 1.79
CA HIS A 301 -19.04 18.37 0.71
C HIS A 301 -18.19 19.16 -0.28
N ASP A 302 -18.59 19.16 -1.55
CA ASP A 302 -17.93 19.97 -2.57
C ASP A 302 -18.17 21.45 -2.26
N SER A 303 -17.10 22.24 -2.19
CA SER A 303 -17.18 23.68 -1.95
C SER A 303 -17.79 24.46 -3.12
N ASP A 304 -17.82 23.89 -4.33
CA ASP A 304 -18.48 24.51 -5.49
C ASP A 304 -20.00 24.33 -5.47
N SER A 305 -20.53 23.51 -4.57
CA SER A 305 -21.96 23.47 -4.26
C SER A 305 -22.30 24.61 -3.28
N SER A 306 -22.42 25.82 -3.83
CA SER A 306 -22.93 27.00 -3.12
C SER A 306 -24.35 26.80 -2.56
N ARG A 307 -24.48 26.11 -1.42
CA ARG A 307 -25.64 26.17 -0.51
C ARG A 307 -25.18 25.99 0.94
N SER A 308 -24.87 27.13 1.55
CA SER A 308 -25.23 27.48 2.93
C SER A 308 -25.47 26.34 3.92
N LEU A 309 -24.46 25.96 4.71
CA LEU A 309 -24.64 25.70 6.14
C LEU A 309 -23.38 26.18 6.88
N LEU A 310 -23.33 27.50 7.07
CA LEU A 310 -22.64 28.10 8.20
C LEU A 310 -23.30 27.58 9.49
N HIS A 311 -22.71 26.58 10.13
CA HIS A 311 -22.75 26.50 11.59
C HIS A 311 -21.33 26.27 12.10
N GLY A 312 -20.75 27.37 12.56
CA GLY A 312 -19.40 27.44 13.08
C GLY A 312 -19.24 26.60 14.35
N TRP A 313 -18.05 26.05 14.46
CA TRP A 313 -17.49 25.59 15.72
C TRP A 313 -17.11 26.84 16.53
N ARG A 314 -17.76 27.00 17.68
CA ARG A 314 -17.23 27.76 18.82
C ARG A 314 -16.60 26.79 19.79
#